data_AF-A5PDC4-F1
#
_entry.id   AF-A5PDC4-F1
#
_cell.length_a   1.000
_cell.length_b   1.000
_cell.length_c   1.000
_cell.angle_alpha   90.00
_cell.angle_beta   90.00
_cell.angle_gamma   90.00
#
_symmetry.space_group_name_H-M   'P 1'
#
loop_
_entity.id
_entity.type
_entity.pdbx_description
1 polymer ?
#
loop_
_entity_poly.entity_id
_entity_poly.type
_entity_poly.pdbx_seq_one_letter_code
_entity_poly.pdbx_strand_id
1 'polypeptide(L)'
;MVSFEWHPGMSLSQKQKSIASLHQAAREQCQGIEKILEISSKSLEDLGVRSSAFNLKWLSSVANFPISVECAFQGSKVFLNGGPFTDLYEARPIDAKRDVRLRSSGNLKAFDFDGGNWPIEPQTAFYDWLYISALRENPEIADAILSFDGFTDIEFNPKKSINCQAYSAALFCSLYKQGMVDEVLEKRETFLNYCRSLDVSNARQDDTIQGSLF
;
A
#
# COMPACT_ATOMS: atom_id res chain seq x y z
N MET A 1 -5.93 -17.42 7.55
CA MET A 1 -7.05 -16.44 7.50
C MET A 1 -7.52 -16.20 8.92
N VAL A 2 -7.70 -14.94 9.35
CA VAL A 2 -8.13 -14.57 10.72
C VAL A 2 -9.61 -14.20 10.70
N SER A 3 -10.40 -14.78 11.61
CA SER A 3 -11.81 -14.42 11.81
C SER A 3 -11.93 -13.49 13.01
N PHE A 4 -12.67 -12.38 12.89
CA PHE A 4 -12.79 -11.39 13.96
C PHE A 4 -14.17 -10.73 13.95
N GLU A 5 -14.55 -10.10 15.06
CA GLU A 5 -15.80 -9.35 15.14
C GLU A 5 -15.64 -8.01 14.40
N TRP A 6 -16.44 -7.81 13.35
CA TRP A 6 -16.53 -6.53 12.64
C TRP A 6 -17.56 -5.62 13.30
N HIS A 7 -17.16 -4.42 13.69
CA HIS A 7 -18.08 -3.42 14.23
C HIS A 7 -18.54 -2.47 13.13
N PRO A 8 -19.80 -2.58 12.65
CA PRO A 8 -20.27 -1.79 11.53
C PRO A 8 -20.37 -0.31 11.90
N GLY A 9 -19.90 0.55 11.00
CA GLY A 9 -20.00 2.00 11.14
C GLY A 9 -18.88 2.73 10.44
N MET A 10 -19.13 3.99 10.09
CA MET A 10 -18.15 4.87 9.46
C MET A 10 -17.41 5.77 10.46
N SER A 11 -17.84 5.80 11.73
CA SER A 11 -17.17 6.62 12.73
C SER A 11 -15.78 6.09 13.04
N LEU A 12 -14.86 6.98 13.41
CA LEU A 12 -13.51 6.63 13.83
C LEU A 12 -13.55 5.58 14.96
N SER A 13 -14.42 5.78 15.95
CA SER A 13 -14.57 4.88 17.09
C SER A 13 -15.00 3.46 16.68
N GLN A 14 -15.89 3.30 15.69
CA GLN A 14 -16.30 1.97 15.22
C GLN A 14 -15.18 1.27 14.43
N LYS A 15 -14.43 2.03 13.64
CA LYS A 15 -13.24 1.53 12.95
C LYS A 15 -12.17 1.06 13.92
N GLN A 16 -11.89 1.86 14.96
CA GLN A 16 -10.93 1.51 16.00
C GLN A 16 -11.34 0.28 16.81
N LYS A 17 -12.64 0.07 17.08
CA LYS A 17 -13.11 -1.19 17.67
C LYS A 17 -12.84 -2.39 16.76
N SER A 18 -13.07 -2.25 15.45
CA SER A 18 -12.79 -3.31 14.49
C SER A 18 -11.29 -3.62 14.37
N ILE A 19 -10.45 -2.59 14.46
CA ILE A 19 -8.98 -2.75 14.53
C ILE A 19 -8.60 -3.55 15.78
N ALA A 20 -9.09 -3.15 16.96
CA ALA A 20 -8.79 -3.83 18.22
C ALA A 20 -9.23 -5.30 18.20
N SER A 21 -10.45 -5.56 17.71
CA SER A 21 -10.98 -6.91 17.51
C SER A 21 -10.12 -7.74 16.55
N LEU A 22 -9.71 -7.18 15.41
CA LEU A 22 -8.83 -7.86 14.46
C LEU A 22 -7.47 -8.18 15.08
N HIS A 23 -6.86 -7.22 15.78
CA HIS A 23 -5.55 -7.41 16.41
C HIS A 23 -5.61 -8.47 17.50
N GLN A 24 -6.66 -8.46 18.33
CA GLN A 24 -6.87 -9.49 19.34
C GLN A 24 -7.04 -10.87 18.70
N ALA A 25 -7.91 -10.99 17.70
CA ALA A 25 -8.13 -12.25 17.00
C ALA A 25 -6.86 -12.78 16.34
N ALA A 26 -6.03 -11.90 15.76
CA ALA A 26 -4.76 -12.29 15.17
C ALA A 26 -3.77 -12.85 16.22
N ARG A 27 -3.64 -12.22 17.40
CA ARG A 27 -2.82 -12.77 18.50
C ARG A 27 -3.32 -14.12 18.99
N GLU A 28 -4.63 -14.30 19.04
CA GLU A 28 -5.24 -15.56 19.51
C GLU A 28 -5.15 -16.69 18.47
N GLN A 29 -5.23 -16.38 17.17
CA GLN A 29 -5.34 -17.35 16.09
C GLN A 29 -4.03 -17.60 15.34
N CYS A 30 -3.02 -16.73 15.47
CA CYS A 30 -1.75 -16.84 14.76
C CYS A 30 -0.59 -16.94 15.74
N GLN A 31 0.20 -18.02 15.64
CA GLN A 31 1.38 -18.20 16.46
C GLN A 31 2.48 -17.20 16.07
N GLY A 32 3.10 -16.57 17.08
CA GLY A 32 4.25 -15.69 16.88
C GLY A 32 3.92 -14.26 16.43
N ILE A 33 2.64 -13.86 16.46
CA ILE A 33 2.21 -12.49 16.15
C ILE A 33 1.75 -11.80 17.44
N GLU A 34 2.51 -10.82 17.92
CA GLU A 34 2.18 -10.08 19.15
C GLU A 34 2.03 -8.57 18.88
N LYS A 35 3.02 -7.98 18.21
CA LYS A 35 3.06 -6.57 17.86
C LYS A 35 2.50 -6.39 16.46
N ILE A 36 1.28 -5.86 16.38
CA ILE A 36 0.59 -5.61 15.11
C ILE A 36 0.38 -4.12 14.98
N LEU A 37 0.82 -3.53 13.86
CA LEU A 37 0.58 -2.13 13.56
C LEU A 37 -0.59 -1.99 12.56
N GLU A 38 -1.61 -1.22 12.94
CA GLU A 38 -2.62 -0.78 11.98
C GLU A 38 -2.08 0.40 11.16
N ILE A 39 -2.01 0.25 9.85
CA ILE A 39 -1.56 1.28 8.90
C ILE A 39 -2.78 1.88 8.21
N SER A 40 -3.35 2.90 8.85
CA SER A 40 -4.41 3.71 8.27
C SER A 40 -4.57 5.02 9.05
N SER A 41 -5.32 5.97 8.47
CA SER A 41 -5.78 7.17 9.20
C SER A 41 -6.69 6.87 10.40
N LYS A 42 -7.02 5.59 10.66
CA LYS A 42 -7.86 5.14 11.77
C LYS A 42 -7.06 4.43 12.87
N SER A 43 -5.75 4.30 12.70
CA SER A 43 -4.88 3.69 13.70
C SER A 43 -5.00 4.37 15.06
N LEU A 44 -4.79 3.58 16.12
CA LEU A 44 -4.65 4.09 17.49
C LEU A 44 -3.21 4.54 17.78
N GLU A 45 -2.26 4.13 16.95
CA GLU A 45 -0.84 4.46 17.07
C GLU A 45 -0.46 5.54 16.04
N ASP A 46 0.22 6.59 16.51
CA ASP A 46 0.67 7.70 15.64
C ASP A 46 1.55 7.20 14.48
N LEU A 47 2.43 6.22 14.75
CA LEU A 47 3.24 5.56 13.73
C LEU A 47 2.36 4.99 12.60
N GLY A 48 1.26 4.31 12.95
CA GLY A 48 0.34 3.73 11.98
C GLY A 48 -0.38 4.78 11.14
N VAL A 49 -0.71 5.94 11.74
CA VAL A 49 -1.26 7.08 11.02
C VAL A 49 -0.23 7.68 10.07
N ARG A 50 1.00 7.91 10.54
CA ARG A 50 2.12 8.47 9.75
C ARG A 50 2.54 7.55 8.59
N SER A 51 2.49 6.24 8.79
CA SER A 51 2.79 5.24 7.74
C SER A 51 1.68 5.07 6.72
N SER A 52 0.47 5.60 6.93
CA SER A 52 -0.59 5.47 5.93
C SER A 52 -0.27 6.25 4.65
N ALA A 53 -0.72 5.77 3.49
CA ALA A 53 -0.44 6.37 2.18
C ALA A 53 -0.91 7.83 2.05
N PHE A 54 -1.84 8.27 2.90
CA PHE A 54 -2.30 9.66 2.97
C PHE A 54 -1.26 10.57 3.66
N ASN A 55 -0.49 10.04 4.60
CA ASN A 55 0.42 10.82 5.45
C ASN A 55 1.90 10.53 5.17
N LEU A 56 2.23 9.35 4.67
CA LEU A 56 3.58 8.96 4.29
C LEU A 56 3.97 9.76 3.04
N LYS A 57 4.87 10.73 3.24
CA LYS A 57 5.32 11.65 2.21
C LYS A 57 6.83 11.54 2.02
N TRP A 58 7.30 11.79 0.80
CA TRP A 58 8.73 11.91 0.52
C TRP A 58 8.97 12.97 -0.55
N LEU A 59 10.21 13.45 -0.62
CA LEU A 59 10.65 14.33 -1.69
C LEU A 59 11.07 13.47 -2.88
N SER A 60 10.21 13.41 -3.90
CA SER A 60 10.50 12.69 -5.16
C SER A 60 11.22 13.58 -6.17
N SER A 61 11.85 12.99 -7.18
CA SER A 61 12.42 13.70 -8.34
C SER A 61 11.41 14.53 -9.14
N VAL A 62 10.12 14.17 -9.11
CA VAL A 62 9.07 14.84 -9.90
C VAL A 62 8.57 16.15 -9.30
N ALA A 63 8.97 16.49 -8.07
CA ALA A 63 8.43 17.63 -7.35
C ALA A 63 9.44 18.22 -6.37
N ASN A 64 9.48 19.55 -6.25
CA ASN A 64 10.31 20.25 -5.27
C ASN A 64 9.65 20.33 -3.87
N PHE A 65 8.61 19.53 -3.62
CA PHE A 65 7.87 19.47 -2.37
C PHE A 65 7.53 18.01 -2.02
N PRO A 66 7.32 17.68 -0.74
CA PRO A 66 6.95 16.32 -0.35
C PRO A 66 5.56 15.92 -0.87
N ILE A 67 5.49 14.81 -1.59
CA ILE A 67 4.24 14.22 -2.10
C ILE A 67 3.84 13.02 -1.25
N SER A 68 2.54 12.82 -1.02
CA SER A 68 2.05 11.60 -0.35
C SER A 68 1.97 10.42 -1.32
N VAL A 69 2.07 9.20 -0.82
CA VAL A 69 1.89 7.99 -1.64
C VAL A 69 0.55 8.00 -2.36
N GLU A 70 -0.53 8.42 -1.70
CA GLU A 70 -1.85 8.55 -2.32
C GLU A 70 -1.83 9.56 -3.47
N CYS A 71 -1.30 10.76 -3.27
CA CYS A 71 -1.25 11.78 -4.31
C CYS A 71 -0.39 11.33 -5.49
N ALA A 72 0.79 10.75 -5.21
CA ALA A 72 1.66 10.17 -6.24
C ALA A 72 0.93 9.09 -7.03
N PHE A 73 0.26 8.16 -6.36
CA PHE A 73 -0.45 7.07 -6.99
C PHE A 73 -1.61 7.56 -7.88
N GLN A 74 -2.42 8.49 -7.39
CA GLN A 74 -3.56 9.00 -8.16
C GLN A 74 -3.13 9.90 -9.32
N GLY A 75 -2.19 10.82 -9.08
CA GLY A 75 -1.69 11.75 -10.10
C GLY A 75 -0.93 11.07 -11.23
N SER A 76 -0.33 9.91 -10.96
CA SER A 76 0.42 9.16 -11.97
C SER A 76 -0.45 8.29 -12.86
N LYS A 77 -1.77 8.19 -12.62
CA LYS A 77 -2.63 7.33 -13.44
C LYS A 77 -2.79 7.86 -14.85
N VAL A 78 -2.56 6.98 -15.82
CA VAL A 78 -2.80 7.26 -17.24
C VAL A 78 -3.94 6.37 -17.74
N PHE A 79 -4.99 7.01 -18.22
CA PHE A 79 -6.20 6.37 -18.73
C PHE A 79 -6.25 6.44 -20.26
N LEU A 80 -7.24 5.77 -20.86
CA LEU A 80 -7.45 5.83 -22.32
C LEU A 80 -7.63 7.27 -22.81
N ASN A 81 -8.38 8.09 -22.08
CA ASN A 81 -8.78 9.44 -22.50
C ASN A 81 -8.21 10.56 -21.60
N GLY A 82 -7.11 10.31 -20.88
CA GLY A 82 -6.50 11.35 -20.04
C GLY A 82 -5.38 10.84 -19.14
N GLY A 83 -4.75 11.78 -18.41
CA GLY A 83 -3.65 11.52 -17.51
C GLY A 83 -2.27 11.55 -18.20
N PRO A 84 -1.16 11.57 -17.43
CA PRO A 84 -1.14 11.68 -15.97
C PRO A 84 -1.73 13.02 -15.49
N PHE A 85 -2.30 13.02 -14.29
CA PHE A 85 -2.90 14.20 -13.65
C PHE A 85 -1.94 14.73 -12.59
N THR A 86 -0.78 15.20 -13.03
CA THR A 86 0.33 15.59 -12.13
C THR A 86 -0.03 16.77 -11.22
N ASP A 87 -1.07 17.54 -11.55
CA ASP A 87 -1.64 18.56 -10.66
C ASP A 87 -2.16 17.96 -9.33
N LEU A 88 -2.50 16.67 -9.29
CA LEU A 88 -2.91 15.97 -8.07
C LEU A 88 -1.76 15.74 -7.08
N TYR A 89 -0.50 15.91 -7.48
CA TYR A 89 0.64 15.75 -6.58
C TYR A 89 0.62 16.80 -5.45
N GLU A 90 0.11 18.00 -5.72
CA GLU A 90 -0.03 19.10 -4.75
C GLU A 90 -1.35 19.06 -3.96
N ALA A 91 -2.30 18.22 -4.38
CA ALA A 91 -3.61 18.16 -3.76
C ALA A 91 -3.56 17.54 -2.35
N ARG A 92 -4.62 17.74 -1.57
CA ARG A 92 -4.82 16.93 -0.37
C ARG A 92 -5.11 15.48 -0.80
N PRO A 93 -4.59 14.46 -0.09
CA PRO A 93 -4.80 13.04 -0.45
C PRO A 93 -6.27 12.66 -0.67
N ILE A 94 -7.17 13.21 0.16
CA ILE A 94 -8.61 12.96 0.04
C ILE A 94 -9.22 13.55 -1.25
N ASP A 95 -8.70 14.69 -1.71
CA ASP A 95 -9.17 15.32 -2.94
C ASP A 95 -8.60 14.58 -4.15
N ALA A 96 -7.31 14.22 -4.13
CA ALA A 96 -6.70 13.38 -5.16
C ALA A 96 -7.45 12.05 -5.33
N LYS A 97 -7.76 11.35 -4.23
CA LYS A 97 -8.54 10.09 -4.26
C LYS A 97 -9.95 10.26 -4.83
N ARG A 98 -10.54 11.44 -4.71
CA ARG A 98 -11.93 11.74 -5.11
C ARG A 98 -12.02 12.49 -6.44
N ASP A 99 -10.90 12.77 -7.10
CA ASP A 99 -10.89 13.50 -8.35
C ASP A 99 -11.77 12.80 -9.40
N VAL A 100 -12.64 13.58 -10.03
CA VAL A 100 -13.67 13.08 -10.95
C VAL A 100 -13.06 12.48 -12.22
N ARG A 101 -11.89 12.96 -12.65
CA ARG A 101 -11.18 12.48 -13.85
C ARG A 101 -10.78 11.01 -13.72
N LEU A 102 -10.51 10.55 -12.50
CA LEU A 102 -10.18 9.15 -12.22
C LEU A 102 -11.31 8.16 -12.54
N ARG A 103 -12.54 8.66 -12.76
CA ARG A 103 -13.72 7.85 -13.10
C ARG A 103 -14.29 8.17 -14.48
N SER A 104 -13.98 9.34 -15.04
CA SER A 104 -14.51 9.78 -16.33
C SER A 104 -13.53 9.62 -17.49
N SER A 105 -12.25 9.35 -17.24
CA SER A 105 -11.22 9.25 -18.28
C SER A 105 -11.07 7.85 -18.93
N GLY A 106 -12.00 6.93 -18.68
CA GLY A 106 -12.01 5.59 -19.25
C GLY A 106 -11.17 4.58 -18.46
N ASN A 107 -10.74 3.49 -19.12
CA ASN A 107 -9.96 2.44 -18.45
C ASN A 107 -8.53 2.89 -18.18
N LEU A 108 -7.97 2.45 -17.06
CA LEU A 108 -6.55 2.64 -16.72
C LEU A 108 -5.69 1.82 -17.69
N LYS A 109 -4.65 2.44 -18.28
CA LYS A 109 -3.74 1.76 -19.22
C LYS A 109 -2.30 1.64 -18.71
N ALA A 110 -1.87 2.57 -17.86
CA ALA A 110 -0.52 2.63 -17.31
C ALA A 110 -0.49 3.60 -16.12
N PHE A 111 0.67 3.68 -15.47
CA PHE A 111 1.04 4.84 -14.67
C PHE A 111 2.24 5.54 -15.31
N ASP A 112 2.36 6.85 -15.11
CA ASP A 112 3.50 7.65 -15.52
C ASP A 112 3.95 8.48 -14.32
N PHE A 113 5.16 8.18 -13.86
CA PHE A 113 5.82 8.85 -12.75
C PHE A 113 7.29 9.02 -13.09
N ASP A 114 7.77 10.27 -13.04
CA ASP A 114 9.13 10.66 -13.41
C ASP A 114 9.50 10.33 -14.86
N GLY A 115 8.52 10.44 -15.78
CA GLY A 115 8.67 10.03 -17.17
C GLY A 115 8.81 8.51 -17.36
N GLY A 116 8.70 7.73 -16.27
CA GLY A 116 8.69 6.29 -16.28
C GLY A 116 7.30 5.74 -16.56
N ASN A 117 7.13 5.03 -17.68
CA ASN A 117 5.90 4.29 -17.99
C ASN A 117 5.80 2.97 -17.18
N TRP A 118 4.88 2.89 -16.23
CA TRP A 118 4.63 1.68 -15.45
C TRP A 118 3.45 0.91 -16.03
N PRO A 119 3.61 -0.40 -16.31
CA PRO A 119 2.50 -1.24 -16.75
C PRO A 119 1.46 -1.42 -15.63
N ILE A 120 0.24 -1.81 -16.01
CA ILE A 120 -0.81 -2.20 -15.06
C ILE A 120 -0.61 -3.62 -14.50
N GLU A 121 0.41 -4.34 -14.96
CA GLU A 121 0.76 -5.68 -14.48
C GLU A 121 2.28 -5.77 -14.16
N PRO A 122 2.67 -6.28 -12.98
CA PRO A 122 1.81 -6.81 -11.91
C PRO A 122 0.94 -5.74 -11.24
N GLN A 123 -0.30 -6.09 -10.90
CA GLN A 123 -1.36 -5.12 -10.53
C GLN A 123 -1.00 -4.14 -9.41
N THR A 124 -0.28 -4.59 -8.39
CA THR A 124 0.09 -3.76 -7.22
C THR A 124 1.47 -3.13 -7.34
N ALA A 125 2.29 -3.55 -8.31
CA ALA A 125 3.72 -3.26 -8.33
C ALA A 125 4.04 -1.76 -8.28
N PHE A 126 3.32 -0.93 -9.05
CA PHE A 126 3.55 0.51 -9.00
C PHE A 126 3.22 1.11 -7.63
N TYR A 127 2.15 0.67 -7.00
CA TYR A 127 1.77 1.14 -5.67
C TYR A 127 2.77 0.69 -4.60
N ASP A 128 3.15 -0.58 -4.62
CA ASP A 128 4.14 -1.13 -3.70
C ASP A 128 5.48 -0.40 -3.84
N TRP A 129 5.92 -0.15 -5.07
CA TRP A 129 7.13 0.62 -5.34
C TRP A 129 7.06 2.04 -4.76
N LEU A 130 5.96 2.79 -4.97
CA LEU A 130 5.79 4.12 -4.38
C LEU A 130 5.85 4.07 -2.85
N TYR A 131 5.17 3.10 -2.24
CA TYR A 131 5.09 2.98 -0.79
C TYR A 131 6.45 2.63 -0.17
N ILE A 132 7.18 1.66 -0.75
CA ILE A 132 8.51 1.24 -0.30
C ILE A 132 9.53 2.37 -0.54
N SER A 133 9.45 3.08 -1.67
CA SER A 133 10.28 4.26 -1.93
C SER A 133 10.04 5.36 -0.89
N ALA A 134 8.77 5.60 -0.53
CA ALA A 134 8.45 6.56 0.52
C ALA A 134 8.99 6.15 1.89
N LEU A 135 8.92 4.86 2.25
CA LEU A 135 9.53 4.37 3.49
C LEU A 135 11.06 4.51 3.49
N ARG A 136 11.73 4.19 2.38
CA ARG A 136 13.18 4.35 2.23
C ARG A 136 13.64 5.78 2.52
N GLU A 137 12.88 6.77 2.06
CA GLU A 137 13.17 8.20 2.30
C GLU A 137 12.71 8.69 3.69
N ASN A 138 12.12 7.81 4.52
CA ASN A 138 11.69 8.11 5.88
C ASN A 138 12.29 7.10 6.88
N PRO A 139 13.61 7.14 7.14
CA PRO A 139 14.31 6.14 7.96
C PRO A 139 13.73 6.01 9.37
N GLU A 140 13.26 7.10 10.00
CA GLU A 140 12.60 7.04 11.31
C GLU A 140 11.35 6.14 11.31
N ILE A 141 10.49 6.28 10.29
CA ILE A 141 9.28 5.48 10.15
C ILE A 141 9.65 4.04 9.77
N ALA A 142 10.55 3.89 8.79
CA ALA A 142 11.04 2.61 8.32
C ALA A 142 11.62 1.76 9.44
N ASP A 143 12.51 2.33 10.26
CA ASP A 143 13.15 1.61 11.37
C ASP A 143 12.12 1.23 12.44
N ALA A 144 11.15 2.11 12.72
CA ALA A 144 10.13 1.84 13.72
C ALA A 144 9.20 0.68 13.32
N ILE A 145 8.78 0.60 12.05
CA ILE A 145 7.87 -0.47 11.60
C ILE A 145 8.53 -1.85 11.59
N LEU A 146 9.87 -1.95 11.51
CA LEU A 146 10.61 -3.22 11.56
C LEU A 146 10.45 -3.97 12.89
N SER A 147 10.02 -3.27 13.95
CA SER A 147 9.81 -3.83 15.28
C SER A 147 8.48 -4.57 15.47
N PHE A 148 7.61 -4.56 14.43
CA PHE A 148 6.31 -5.22 14.44
C PHE A 148 6.36 -6.59 13.75
N ASP A 149 5.50 -7.50 14.21
CA ASP A 149 5.37 -8.85 13.69
C ASP A 149 4.40 -8.92 12.50
N GLY A 150 3.48 -7.95 12.41
CA GLY A 150 2.49 -7.88 11.33
C GLY A 150 1.84 -6.51 11.19
N PHE A 151 1.12 -6.35 10.08
CA PHE A 151 0.45 -5.11 9.71
C PHE A 151 -1.01 -5.37 9.34
N THR A 152 -1.89 -4.43 9.64
CA THR A 152 -3.30 -4.45 9.22
C THR A 152 -3.69 -3.14 8.53
N ASP A 153 -4.70 -3.21 7.67
CA ASP A 153 -5.31 -2.05 7.01
C ASP A 153 -6.84 -2.21 7.04
N ILE A 154 -7.49 -1.56 8.01
CA ILE A 154 -8.93 -1.67 8.21
C ILE A 154 -9.76 -1.03 7.07
N GLU A 155 -9.13 -0.18 6.26
CA GLU A 155 -9.76 0.49 5.13
C GLU A 155 -9.61 -0.31 3.83
N PHE A 156 -8.76 -1.34 3.83
CA PHE A 156 -8.61 -2.24 2.70
C PHE A 156 -9.91 -3.02 2.45
N ASN A 157 -10.38 -2.96 1.21
CA ASN A 157 -11.51 -3.74 0.75
C ASN A 157 -11.16 -4.34 -0.60
N PRO A 158 -10.89 -5.66 -0.67
CA PRO A 158 -10.45 -6.32 -1.90
C PRO A 158 -11.49 -6.27 -3.02
N LYS A 159 -12.77 -5.95 -2.73
CA LYS A 159 -13.79 -5.75 -3.77
C LYS A 159 -13.71 -4.36 -4.42
N LYS A 160 -13.03 -3.39 -3.79
CA LYS A 160 -12.94 -2.00 -4.24
C LYS A 160 -11.53 -1.58 -4.66
N SER A 161 -10.50 -2.14 -4.02
CA SER A 161 -9.10 -1.85 -4.28
C SER A 161 -8.30 -3.14 -4.24
N ILE A 162 -7.23 -3.20 -5.02
CA ILE A 162 -6.21 -4.26 -4.96
C ILE A 162 -5.04 -3.88 -4.04
N ASN A 163 -4.73 -2.58 -3.96
CA ASN A 163 -3.59 -2.09 -3.20
C ASN A 163 -3.91 -2.07 -1.72
N CYS A 164 -2.97 -2.56 -0.91
CA CYS A 164 -3.09 -2.72 0.53
C CYS A 164 -1.82 -2.18 1.21
N GLN A 165 -1.96 -1.17 2.07
CA GLN A 165 -0.82 -0.51 2.72
C GLN A 165 -0.08 -1.47 3.65
N ALA A 166 -0.82 -2.31 4.37
CA ALA A 166 -0.26 -3.33 5.26
C ALA A 166 0.61 -4.35 4.49
N TYR A 167 0.19 -4.73 3.28
CA TYR A 167 0.99 -5.60 2.43
C TYR A 167 2.29 -4.92 1.99
N SER A 168 2.23 -3.69 1.49
CA SER A 168 3.42 -2.95 1.05
C SER A 168 4.41 -2.72 2.21
N ALA A 169 3.92 -2.50 3.43
CA ALA A 169 4.76 -2.40 4.63
C ALA A 169 5.42 -3.74 5.01
N ALA A 170 4.69 -4.86 4.93
CA ALA A 170 5.26 -6.19 5.12
C ALA A 170 6.32 -6.51 4.06
N LEU A 171 6.06 -6.13 2.81
CA LEU A 171 7.01 -6.29 1.70
C LEU A 171 8.29 -5.49 1.94
N PHE A 172 8.18 -4.23 2.37
CA PHE A 172 9.33 -3.42 2.81
C PHE A 172 10.14 -4.14 3.89
N CYS A 173 9.49 -4.60 4.96
CA CYS A 173 10.18 -5.27 6.07
C CYS A 173 10.90 -6.54 5.62
N SER A 174 10.30 -7.31 4.70
CA SER A 174 10.91 -8.51 4.12
C SER A 174 12.16 -8.17 3.30
N LEU A 175 12.06 -7.18 2.41
CA LEU A 175 13.19 -6.70 1.60
C LEU A 175 14.31 -6.13 2.48
N TYR A 176 13.96 -5.38 3.52
CA TYR A 176 14.93 -4.78 4.44
C TYR A 176 15.72 -5.85 5.20
N LYS A 177 15.04 -6.87 5.74
CA LYS A 177 15.69 -7.99 6.45
C LYS A 177 16.63 -8.79 5.55
N GLN A 178 16.38 -8.79 4.24
CA GLN A 178 17.24 -9.43 3.24
C GLN A 178 18.35 -8.51 2.72
N GLY A 179 18.37 -7.22 3.10
CA GLY A 179 19.32 -6.24 2.59
C GLY A 179 19.09 -5.86 1.12
N MET A 180 17.88 -6.08 0.59
CA MET A 180 17.58 -5.98 -0.85
C MET A 180 16.83 -4.70 -1.25
N VAL A 181 16.50 -3.81 -0.31
CA VAL A 181 15.67 -2.62 -0.59
C VAL A 181 16.29 -1.76 -1.70
N ASP A 182 17.58 -1.43 -1.60
CA ASP A 182 18.24 -0.57 -2.58
C ASP A 182 18.37 -1.24 -3.95
N GLU A 183 18.71 -2.52 -3.99
CA GLU A 183 18.84 -3.30 -5.22
C GLU A 183 17.50 -3.39 -5.98
N VAL A 184 16.44 -3.76 -5.25
CA VAL A 184 15.11 -4.00 -5.84
C VAL A 184 14.46 -2.68 -6.30
N LEU A 185 14.79 -1.56 -5.65
CA LEU A 185 14.31 -0.23 -6.04
C LEU A 185 15.19 0.49 -7.07
N GLU A 186 16.40 0.01 -7.37
CA GLU A 186 17.37 0.70 -8.24
C GLU A 186 16.75 1.06 -9.61
N LYS A 187 15.99 0.13 -10.19
CA LYS A 187 15.34 0.29 -11.48
C LYS A 187 13.93 -0.31 -11.45
N ARG A 188 13.03 0.34 -12.18
CA ARG A 188 11.65 -0.13 -12.42
C ARG A 188 11.62 -1.60 -12.83
N GLU A 189 12.45 -1.99 -13.80
CA GLU A 189 12.49 -3.35 -14.32
C GLU A 189 12.89 -4.38 -13.26
N THR A 190 13.84 -4.04 -12.39
CA THR A 190 14.26 -4.89 -11.27
C THR A 190 13.08 -5.13 -10.33
N PHE A 191 12.37 -4.07 -9.95
CA PHE A 191 11.18 -4.18 -9.10
C PHE A 191 10.08 -5.03 -9.76
N LEU A 192 9.77 -4.78 -11.03
CA LEU A 192 8.74 -5.53 -11.76
C LEU A 192 9.10 -7.02 -11.89
N ASN A 193 10.37 -7.34 -12.14
CA ASN A 193 10.83 -8.72 -12.23
C ASN A 193 10.78 -9.42 -10.87
N TYR A 194 11.16 -8.72 -9.80
CA TYR A 194 11.02 -9.23 -8.44
C TYR A 194 9.55 -9.54 -8.13
N CYS A 195 8.62 -8.60 -8.37
CA CYS A 195 7.19 -8.84 -8.17
C CYS A 195 6.64 -10.02 -8.98
N ARG A 196 7.13 -10.27 -10.20
CA ARG A 196 6.72 -11.42 -11.04
C ARG A 196 7.27 -12.76 -10.54
N SER A 197 8.38 -12.75 -9.81
CA SER A 197 8.98 -13.96 -9.24
C SER A 197 8.35 -14.40 -7.93
N LEU A 198 7.52 -13.56 -7.31
CA LEU A 198 6.82 -13.91 -6.09
C LEU A 198 5.57 -14.73 -6.42
N ASP A 199 5.37 -15.83 -5.69
CA ASP A 199 4.08 -16.51 -5.67
C ASP A 199 3.02 -15.57 -5.11
N VAL A 200 1.91 -15.39 -5.82
CA VAL A 200 0.85 -14.46 -5.38
C VAL A 200 -0.01 -15.15 -4.34
N SER A 201 0.06 -14.74 -3.08
CA SER A 201 -0.89 -15.14 -2.02
C SER A 201 -1.53 -13.90 -1.40
N ASN A 202 -2.69 -13.51 -1.92
CA ASN A 202 -3.47 -12.35 -1.46
C ASN A 202 -4.98 -12.66 -1.47
N ALA A 203 -5.79 -11.66 -1.10
CA ALA A 203 -7.25 -11.81 -0.99
C ALA A 203 -7.99 -12.11 -2.31
N ARG A 204 -7.31 -12.08 -3.46
CA ARG A 204 -7.88 -12.35 -4.80
C ARG A 204 -7.26 -13.54 -5.51
N GLN A 205 -6.00 -13.87 -5.23
CA GLN A 205 -5.24 -14.93 -5.88
C GLN A 205 -4.31 -15.59 -4.86
N ASP A 206 -4.29 -16.92 -4.85
CA ASP A 206 -3.40 -17.72 -4.01
C ASP A 206 -2.76 -18.84 -4.82
N ASP A 207 -1.58 -18.56 -5.37
CA ASP A 207 -0.76 -19.46 -6.16
C ASP A 207 -0.06 -20.52 -5.30
N THR A 208 -0.10 -20.38 -3.97
CA THR A 208 0.50 -21.36 -3.03
C THR A 208 -0.40 -22.55 -2.76
N ILE A 209 -1.69 -22.44 -3.08
CA ILE A 209 -2.65 -23.54 -3.02
C ILE A 209 -2.63 -24.27 -4.36
N GLN A 210 -2.00 -25.45 -4.37
CA GLN A 210 -2.12 -26.37 -5.51
C GLN A 210 -3.61 -26.76 -5.64
N GLY A 211 -4.26 -26.34 -6.73
CA GLY A 211 -5.65 -26.66 -6.99
C GLY A 211 -5.89 -28.18 -6.92
N SER A 212 -6.99 -28.60 -6.28
CA SER A 212 -7.43 -29.99 -6.29
C SER A 212 -7.47 -30.51 -7.71
N LEU A 213 -6.68 -31.53 -8.01
CA LEU A 213 -6.75 -32.29 -9.27
C LEU A 213 -7.91 -33.30 -9.25
N PHE A 214 -9.02 -32.99 -8.58
CA PHE A 214 -10.25 -33.79 -8.54
C PHE A 214 -11.44 -32.89 -8.24
#